data_AF-A0A8S9UQ54-F1
#
_entry.id   AF-A0A8S9UQ54-F1
#
_cell.length_a   1.000
_cell.length_b   1.000
_cell.length_c   1.000
_cell.angle_alpha   90.00
_cell.angle_beta   90.00
_cell.angle_gamma   90.00
#
_symmetry.space_group_name_H-M   'P 1'
#
loop_
_entity.id
_entity.type
_entity.pdbx_description
1 polymer ?
#
loop_
_entity_poly.entity_id
_entity_poly.type
_entity_poly.pdbx_seq_one_letter_code
_entity_poly.pdbx_strand_id
1 'polypeptide(L)'
;MGYTLDQGDQWAMAEDIQVLLFDESLRFFNDIFREEAEFRPNITLMALRQLTTRHCSPGTCGVLIDELMQLRKKKGTNVKEYSREFRTLLRMFPFLEHGENEAVPEADIVRMYKMDMPVDWQVELHRVSRGWDLPSMEAQFDLIERNERDSEVLRGQCLKLRPRLLGRYFSDLGNV
;
A
#
# COMPACT_ATOMS: atom_id res chain seq x y z
N MET A 1 -10.35 -0.89 -7.95
CA MET A 1 -10.01 -2.30 -7.68
C MET A 1 -11.26 -3.04 -7.25
N GLY A 2 -11.93 -3.73 -8.18
CA GLY A 2 -13.05 -4.62 -7.86
C GLY A 2 -12.53 -6.06 -7.83
N TYR A 3 -12.89 -6.82 -6.78
CA TYR A 3 -12.68 -8.27 -6.75
C TYR A 3 -13.71 -8.93 -7.67
N THR A 4 -13.48 -8.92 -8.98
CA THR A 4 -14.21 -9.80 -9.91
C THR A 4 -13.39 -11.06 -10.10
N LEU A 5 -13.47 -11.96 -9.12
CA LEU A 5 -12.94 -13.33 -9.25
C LEU A 5 -13.93 -14.16 -10.08
N ASP A 6 -13.42 -15.13 -10.81
CA ASP A 6 -14.27 -16.10 -11.48
C ASP A 6 -15.03 -16.96 -10.45
N GLN A 7 -16.06 -17.69 -10.88
CA GLN A 7 -16.89 -18.45 -9.95
C GLN A 7 -16.09 -19.55 -9.21
N GLY A 8 -15.09 -20.16 -9.85
CA GLY A 8 -14.25 -21.18 -9.23
C GLY A 8 -13.33 -20.60 -8.15
N ASP A 9 -12.74 -19.44 -8.42
CA ASP A 9 -11.92 -18.67 -7.48
C ASP A 9 -12.73 -18.21 -6.26
N GLN A 10 -14.03 -17.91 -6.43
CA GLN A 10 -14.93 -17.56 -5.32
C GLN A 10 -15.17 -18.74 -4.39
N TRP A 11 -15.37 -19.95 -4.93
CA TRP A 11 -15.53 -21.17 -4.13
C TRP A 11 -14.26 -21.54 -3.39
N ALA A 12 -13.10 -21.49 -4.05
CA ALA A 12 -11.81 -21.73 -3.40
C ALA A 12 -11.55 -20.73 -2.25
N MET A 13 -11.84 -19.45 -2.50
CA MET A 13 -11.76 -18.41 -1.47
C MET A 13 -12.73 -18.68 -0.31
N ALA A 14 -13.93 -19.20 -0.58
CA ALA A 14 -14.90 -19.53 0.45
C ALA A 14 -14.41 -20.67 1.35
N GLU A 15 -13.82 -21.72 0.78
CA GLU A 15 -13.23 -22.83 1.52
C GLU A 15 -12.11 -22.34 2.44
N ASP A 16 -11.21 -21.50 1.91
CA ASP A 16 -10.12 -20.90 2.70
C ASP A 16 -10.67 -20.08 3.89
N ILE A 17 -11.73 -19.31 3.67
CA ILE A 17 -12.37 -18.49 4.72
C ILE A 17 -13.06 -19.38 5.76
N GLN A 18 -13.77 -20.42 5.34
CA GLN A 18 -14.47 -21.33 6.25
C GLN A 18 -13.53 -21.95 7.28
N VAL A 19 -12.29 -22.28 6.89
CA VAL A 19 -11.26 -22.80 7.80
C VAL A 19 -10.85 -21.79 8.87
N LEU A 20 -11.01 -20.49 8.60
CA LEU A 20 -10.68 -19.41 9.53
C LEU A 20 -11.84 -19.01 10.45
N LEU A 21 -13.07 -19.42 10.13
CA LEU A 21 -14.27 -19.08 10.88
C LEU A 21 -14.64 -20.16 11.90
N PHE A 22 -15.26 -19.74 13.01
CA PHE A 22 -15.67 -20.64 14.08
C PHE A 22 -17.13 -20.40 14.49
N ASP A 23 -17.75 -21.42 15.06
CA ASP A 23 -19.08 -21.40 15.69
C ASP A 23 -20.16 -20.66 14.89
N GLU A 24 -20.67 -19.56 15.45
CA GLU A 24 -21.79 -18.80 14.90
C GLU A 24 -21.42 -18.09 13.60
N SER A 25 -20.19 -17.58 13.48
CA SER A 25 -19.71 -16.92 12.26
C SER A 25 -19.58 -17.91 11.09
N LEU A 26 -19.11 -19.13 11.36
CA LEU A 26 -19.05 -20.19 10.35
C LEU A 26 -20.45 -20.62 9.88
N ARG A 27 -21.38 -20.81 10.83
CA ARG A 27 -22.78 -21.16 10.50
C ARG A 27 -23.43 -20.07 9.65
N PHE A 28 -23.32 -18.82 10.08
CA PHE A 28 -23.86 -17.67 9.37
C PHE A 28 -23.31 -17.54 7.94
N PHE A 29 -21.99 -17.69 7.77
CA PHE A 29 -21.36 -17.65 6.46
C PHE A 29 -21.87 -18.77 5.54
N ASN A 30 -21.99 -19.99 6.06
CA ASN A 30 -22.46 -21.14 5.29
C ASN A 30 -23.93 -21.04 4.90
N ASP A 31 -24.78 -20.47 5.75
CA ASP A 31 -26.19 -20.25 5.43
C ASP A 31 -26.34 -19.27 4.24
N ILE A 32 -25.57 -18.16 4.23
CA ILE A 32 -25.55 -17.22 3.10
C ILE A 32 -25.12 -17.91 1.81
N PHE A 33 -24.05 -18.70 1.87
CA PHE A 33 -23.56 -19.44 0.71
C PHE A 33 -24.57 -20.43 0.17
N ARG A 34 -25.21 -21.21 1.05
CA ARG A 34 -26.21 -22.21 0.63
C ARG A 34 -27.39 -21.55 -0.07
N GLU A 35 -27.81 -20.37 0.38
CA GLU A 35 -29.02 -19.72 -0.13
C GLU A 35 -28.79 -18.92 -1.42
N GLU A 36 -27.61 -18.31 -1.58
CA GLU A 36 -27.37 -17.34 -2.66
C GLU A 36 -26.28 -17.72 -3.68
N ALA A 37 -25.51 -18.80 -3.47
CA ALA A 37 -24.37 -19.12 -4.34
C ALA A 37 -24.76 -19.45 -5.80
N GLU A 38 -25.98 -19.93 -6.05
CA GLU A 38 -26.44 -20.21 -7.42
C GLU A 38 -26.81 -18.92 -8.20
N PHE A 39 -27.09 -17.83 -7.49
CA PHE A 39 -27.66 -16.62 -8.09
C PHE A 39 -26.66 -15.47 -8.20
N ARG A 40 -25.53 -15.54 -7.48
CA ARG A 40 -24.56 -14.43 -7.42
C ARG A 40 -23.12 -14.88 -7.70
N PRO A 41 -22.45 -14.31 -8.70
CA PRO A 41 -21.06 -14.63 -9.01
C PRO A 41 -20.06 -14.08 -7.98
N ASN A 42 -20.48 -13.20 -7.06
CA ASN A 42 -19.62 -12.57 -6.05
C ASN A 42 -20.05 -12.92 -4.61
N ILE A 43 -20.59 -14.12 -4.41
CA ILE A 43 -21.18 -14.55 -3.13
C ILE A 43 -20.19 -14.51 -1.97
N THR A 44 -18.90 -14.83 -2.18
CA THR A 44 -17.88 -14.82 -1.12
C THR A 44 -17.64 -13.42 -0.57
N LEU A 45 -17.56 -12.44 -1.46
CA LEU A 45 -17.44 -11.03 -1.09
C LEU A 45 -18.67 -10.57 -0.30
N MET A 46 -19.87 -10.97 -0.73
CA MET A 46 -21.11 -10.60 -0.05
C MET A 46 -21.23 -11.22 1.35
N ALA A 47 -20.93 -12.51 1.49
CA ALA A 47 -20.98 -13.19 2.79
C ALA A 47 -19.97 -12.56 3.76
N LEU A 48 -18.76 -12.21 3.29
CA LEU A 48 -17.77 -11.48 4.08
C LEU A 48 -18.29 -10.10 4.52
N ARG A 49 -18.94 -9.34 3.63
CA ARG A 49 -19.55 -8.04 3.98
C ARG A 49 -20.63 -8.15 5.05
N GLN A 50 -21.43 -9.21 5.02
CA GLN A 50 -22.44 -9.45 6.05
C GLN A 50 -21.80 -9.84 7.39
N LEU A 51 -20.74 -10.65 7.36
CA LEU A 51 -19.96 -10.98 8.55
C LEU A 51 -19.34 -9.74 9.19
N THR A 52 -18.68 -8.89 8.41
CA THR A 52 -18.10 -7.64 8.91
C THR A 52 -19.18 -6.69 9.40
N THR A 53 -20.34 -6.59 8.76
CA THR A 53 -21.47 -5.79 9.28
C THR A 53 -21.92 -6.26 10.67
N ARG A 54 -21.84 -7.57 10.94
CA ARG A 54 -22.21 -8.14 12.24
C ARG A 54 -21.14 -7.91 13.31
N HIS A 55 -19.86 -7.98 12.94
CA HIS A 55 -18.75 -8.03 13.90
C HIS A 55 -17.98 -6.71 14.03
N CYS A 56 -18.02 -5.83 13.02
CA CYS A 56 -17.40 -4.53 13.04
C CYS A 56 -18.40 -3.50 13.59
N SER A 57 -17.95 -2.65 14.52
CA SER A 57 -18.79 -1.57 15.00
C SER A 57 -18.98 -0.50 13.92
N PRO A 58 -20.11 0.23 13.93
CA PRO A 58 -20.23 1.47 13.17
C PRO A 58 -19.03 2.38 13.46
N GLY A 59 -18.42 2.94 12.42
CA GLY A 59 -17.20 3.76 12.53
C GLY A 59 -15.87 3.03 12.30
N THR A 60 -15.86 1.70 12.13
CA THR A 60 -14.64 0.95 11.78
C THR A 60 -13.98 1.48 10.49
N CYS A 61 -14.78 1.93 9.51
CA CYS A 61 -14.28 2.57 8.30
C CYS A 61 -13.50 3.86 8.61
N GLY A 62 -14.02 4.70 9.51
CA GLY A 62 -13.36 5.92 9.94
C GLY A 62 -12.02 5.64 10.61
N VAL A 63 -11.94 4.61 11.47
CA VAL A 63 -10.69 4.17 12.09
C VAL A 63 -9.65 3.77 11.04
N LEU A 64 -10.04 3.03 10.00
CA LEU A 64 -9.11 2.68 8.92
C LEU A 64 -8.66 3.89 8.09
N ILE A 65 -9.55 4.88 7.88
CA ILE A 65 -9.18 6.14 7.21
C ILE A 65 -8.17 6.90 8.07
N ASP A 66 -8.40 6.98 9.38
CA ASP A 66 -7.48 7.62 10.31
C ASP A 66 -6.12 6.90 10.33
N GLU A 67 -6.11 5.56 10.32
CA GLU A 67 -4.88 4.77 10.21
C GLU A 67 -4.15 5.04 8.89
N LEU A 68 -4.87 5.09 7.77
CA LEU A 68 -4.30 5.47 6.47
C LEU A 68 -3.68 6.88 6.52
N MET A 69 -4.40 7.86 7.07
CA MET A 69 -3.92 9.25 7.18
C MET A 69 -2.74 9.42 8.15
N GLN A 70 -2.55 8.48 9.08
CA GLN A 70 -1.43 8.46 10.00
C GLN A 70 -0.25 7.62 9.49
N LEU A 71 -0.48 6.80 8.45
CA LEU A 71 0.54 5.94 7.86
C LEU A 71 1.51 6.81 7.07
N ARG A 72 2.59 7.25 7.73
CA ARG A 72 3.67 7.98 7.06
C ARG A 72 4.85 7.08 6.75
N LYS A 73 5.44 7.25 5.57
CA LYS A 73 6.71 6.61 5.23
C LYS A 73 7.79 7.09 6.21
N LYS A 74 8.25 6.21 7.09
CA LYS A 74 9.26 6.53 8.11
C LYS A 74 10.65 6.63 7.48
N LYS A 75 11.54 7.37 8.15
CA LYS A 75 12.95 7.37 7.78
C LYS A 75 13.51 5.96 8.02
N GLY A 76 14.03 5.32 6.97
CA GLY A 76 14.60 3.97 7.02
C GLY A 76 13.68 2.85 6.53
N THR A 77 12.37 3.09 6.36
CA THR A 77 11.49 2.16 5.64
C THR A 77 11.61 2.43 4.14
N ASN A 78 11.64 1.37 3.33
CA ASN A 78 11.65 1.52 1.88
C ASN A 78 10.23 1.77 1.34
N VAL A 79 10.13 2.38 0.15
CA VAL A 79 8.84 2.65 -0.51
C VAL A 79 7.99 1.39 -0.62
N LYS A 80 8.57 0.28 -1.10
CA LYS A 80 7.87 -0.99 -1.27
C LYS A 80 7.22 -1.53 0.01
N GLU A 81 7.89 -1.40 1.14
CA GLU A 81 7.38 -1.79 2.45
C GLU A 81 6.20 -0.91 2.88
N TYR A 82 6.34 0.40 2.72
CA TYR A 82 5.25 1.35 2.95
C TYR A 82 4.05 1.07 2.02
N SER A 83 4.27 0.85 0.72
CA SER A 83 3.20 0.52 -0.23
C SER A 83 2.48 -0.77 0.14
N ARG A 84 3.20 -1.76 0.69
CA ARG A 84 2.61 -3.01 1.18
C ARG A 84 1.69 -2.76 2.38
N GLU A 85 2.11 -1.95 3.34
CA GLU A 85 1.28 -1.59 4.50
C GLU A 85 0.04 -0.80 4.07
N PHE A 86 0.23 0.23 3.23
CA PHE A 86 -0.86 1.04 2.69
C PHE A 86 -1.89 0.18 1.94
N ARG A 87 -1.42 -0.74 1.07
CA ARG A 87 -2.30 -1.68 0.37
C ARG A 87 -3.01 -2.68 1.29
N THR A 88 -2.37 -3.07 2.39
CA THR A 88 -3.00 -3.98 3.36
C THR A 88 -4.23 -3.32 3.98
N LEU A 89 -4.12 -2.05 4.37
CA LEU A 89 -5.25 -1.27 4.88
C LEU A 89 -6.32 -1.07 3.80
N LEU A 90 -5.92 -0.70 2.58
CA LEU A 90 -6.86 -0.51 1.46
C LEU A 90 -7.70 -1.75 1.14
N ARG A 91 -7.13 -2.95 1.29
CA ARG A 91 -7.83 -4.21 1.03
C ARG A 91 -8.98 -4.47 2.00
N MET A 92 -9.03 -3.81 3.16
CA MET A 92 -10.09 -4.02 4.14
C MET A 92 -11.39 -3.26 3.80
N PHE A 93 -11.28 -2.10 3.12
CA PHE A 93 -12.43 -1.24 2.81
C PHE A 93 -13.57 -1.93 2.06
N PRO A 94 -13.34 -2.78 1.04
CA PRO A 94 -14.42 -3.43 0.31
C PRO A 94 -15.31 -4.33 1.17
N PHE A 95 -14.85 -4.73 2.35
CA PHE A 95 -15.60 -5.55 3.28
C PHE A 95 -16.35 -4.72 4.33
N LEU A 96 -16.05 -3.44 4.52
CA LEU A 96 -16.64 -2.60 5.58
C LEU A 96 -17.86 -1.79 5.13
N GLU A 97 -18.54 -2.22 4.06
CA GLU A 97 -19.78 -1.61 3.58
C GLU A 97 -20.90 -1.73 4.63
N HIS A 98 -20.89 -0.82 5.59
CA HIS A 98 -22.09 -0.37 6.28
C HIS A 98 -22.75 0.58 5.28
N GLY A 99 -24.05 0.47 5.00
CA GLY A 99 -24.75 1.24 3.96
C GLY A 99 -24.65 2.78 4.03
N GLU A 100 -23.88 3.33 4.98
CA GLU A 100 -23.56 4.74 5.17
C GLU A 100 -22.13 5.13 4.74
N ASN A 101 -21.22 4.17 4.53
CA ASN A 101 -19.84 4.45 4.13
C ASN A 101 -19.75 4.53 2.60
N GLU A 102 -19.66 5.75 2.08
CA GLU A 102 -19.32 5.97 0.67
C GLU A 102 -17.94 5.35 0.37
N ALA A 103 -17.82 4.68 -0.78
CA ALA A 103 -16.56 4.11 -1.20
C ALA A 103 -15.52 5.23 -1.30
N VAL A 104 -14.34 5.05 -0.68
CA VAL A 104 -13.27 6.04 -0.74
C VAL A 104 -12.87 6.26 -2.21
N PRO A 105 -13.00 7.48 -2.75
CA PRO A 105 -12.65 7.75 -4.13
C PRO A 105 -11.18 7.41 -4.43
N GLU A 106 -10.90 6.86 -5.61
CA GLU A 106 -9.52 6.52 -6.00
C GLU A 106 -8.58 7.73 -5.96
N ALA A 107 -9.09 8.92 -6.32
CA ALA A 107 -8.35 10.17 -6.22
C ALA A 107 -7.93 10.50 -4.77
N ASP A 108 -8.78 10.17 -3.80
CA ASP A 108 -8.48 10.39 -2.38
C ASP A 108 -7.43 9.41 -1.89
N ILE A 109 -7.52 8.14 -2.31
CA ILE A 109 -6.50 7.12 -2.05
C ILE A 109 -5.12 7.57 -2.56
N VAL A 110 -5.06 8.04 -3.81
CA VAL A 110 -3.81 8.52 -4.41
C VAL A 110 -3.29 9.75 -3.67
N ARG A 111 -4.18 10.68 -3.30
CA ARG A 111 -3.81 11.88 -2.55
C ARG A 111 -3.22 11.51 -1.19
N MET A 112 -3.87 10.61 -0.44
CA MET A 112 -3.37 10.11 0.85
C MET A 112 -1.97 9.52 0.67
N TYR A 113 -1.84 8.56 -0.24
CA TYR A 113 -0.56 7.89 -0.54
C TYR A 113 0.60 8.87 -0.79
N LYS A 114 0.33 9.93 -1.56
CA LYS A 114 1.31 10.98 -1.87
C LYS A 114 1.64 11.85 -0.66
N MET A 115 0.62 12.30 0.08
CA MET A 115 0.79 13.23 1.20
C MET A 115 1.63 12.63 2.34
N ASP A 116 1.65 11.30 2.42
CA ASP A 116 2.38 10.52 3.41
C ASP A 116 3.86 10.27 3.07
N MET A 117 4.28 10.68 1.87
CA MET A 117 5.69 10.63 1.44
C MET A 117 6.48 11.85 1.93
N PRO A 118 7.82 11.77 2.01
CA PRO A 118 8.68 12.92 2.30
C PRO A 118 8.43 14.09 1.32
N VAL A 119 8.40 15.33 1.84
CA VAL A 119 8.04 16.54 1.07
C VAL A 119 8.94 16.75 -0.15
N ASP A 120 10.24 16.51 0.00
CA ASP A 120 11.23 16.58 -1.07
C ASP A 120 10.94 15.58 -2.19
N TRP A 121 10.48 14.38 -1.84
CA TRP A 121 10.07 13.37 -2.81
C TRP A 121 8.74 13.74 -3.48
N GLN A 122 7.81 14.37 -2.76
CA GLN A 122 6.56 14.88 -3.36
C GLN A 122 6.84 15.94 -4.43
N VAL A 123 7.82 16.82 -4.20
CA VAL A 123 8.25 17.83 -5.20
C VAL A 123 8.90 17.15 -6.40
N GLU A 124 9.76 16.16 -6.17
CA GLU A 124 10.42 15.44 -7.26
C GLU A 124 9.43 14.63 -8.09
N LEU A 125 8.46 13.98 -7.44
CA LEU A 125 7.34 13.29 -8.09
C LEU A 125 6.62 14.23 -9.08
N HIS A 126 6.31 15.46 -8.66
CA HIS A 126 5.66 16.44 -9.55
C HIS A 126 6.45 16.76 -10.82
N ARG A 127 7.78 16.61 -10.79
CA ARG A 127 8.65 16.83 -11.96
C ARG A 127 8.70 15.64 -12.90
N VAL A 128 8.64 14.42 -12.35
CA VAL A 128 8.86 13.18 -13.11
C VAL A 128 7.58 12.41 -13.42
N SER A 129 6.45 12.77 -12.80
CA SER A 129 5.22 11.98 -12.88
C SER A 129 4.62 11.97 -14.28
N ARG A 130 4.21 10.77 -14.71
CA ARG A 130 3.56 10.51 -16.01
C ARG A 130 2.15 9.93 -15.86
N GLY A 131 1.65 9.74 -14.64
CA GLY A 131 0.38 9.08 -14.35
C GLY A 131 0.01 9.25 -12.88
N TRP A 132 -1.29 9.43 -12.62
CA TRP A 132 -1.85 9.77 -11.30
C TRP A 132 -2.66 8.64 -10.68
N ASP A 133 -2.47 7.40 -11.13
CA ASP A 133 -2.99 6.20 -10.48
C ASP A 133 -2.00 5.66 -9.43
N LEU A 134 -2.51 4.86 -8.49
CA LEU A 134 -1.71 4.34 -7.38
C LEU A 134 -0.52 3.48 -7.85
N PRO A 135 -0.67 2.51 -8.78
CA PRO A 135 0.47 1.77 -9.34
C PRO A 135 1.55 2.66 -9.97
N SER A 136 1.17 3.66 -10.77
CA SER A 136 2.12 4.61 -11.35
C SER A 136 2.85 5.42 -10.29
N MET A 137 2.16 5.85 -9.25
CA MET A 137 2.74 6.60 -8.13
C MET A 137 3.76 5.76 -7.35
N GLU A 138 3.41 4.51 -7.02
CA GLU A 138 4.34 3.58 -6.37
C GLU A 138 5.63 3.40 -7.18
N ALA A 139 5.51 3.15 -8.48
CA ALA A 139 6.66 2.96 -9.36
C ALA A 139 7.57 4.21 -9.43
N GLN A 140 6.96 5.41 -9.42
CA GLN A 140 7.70 6.68 -9.45
C GLN A 140 8.42 6.93 -8.13
N PHE A 141 7.78 6.69 -6.98
CA PHE A 141 8.46 6.81 -5.68
C PHE A 141 9.57 5.77 -5.49
N ASP A 142 9.38 4.54 -5.99
CA ASP A 142 10.43 3.53 -6.04
C ASP A 142 11.65 4.02 -6.84
N LEU A 143 11.43 4.72 -7.96
CA LEU A 143 12.49 5.31 -8.77
C LEU A 143 13.19 6.46 -8.04
N ILE A 144 12.44 7.35 -7.38
CA ILE A 144 12.97 8.45 -6.57
C ILE A 144 13.88 7.91 -5.46
N GLU A 145 13.43 6.88 -4.73
CA GLU A 145 14.23 6.24 -3.67
C GLU A 145 15.55 5.66 -4.22
N ARG A 146 15.51 4.99 -5.37
CA ARG A 146 16.72 4.44 -6.02
C ARG A 146 17.68 5.57 -6.41
N ASN A 147 17.18 6.64 -7.02
CA ASN A 147 17.99 7.78 -7.43
C ASN A 147 18.65 8.49 -6.24
N GLU A 148 17.93 8.63 -5.12
CA GLU A 148 18.49 9.19 -3.88
C GLU A 148 19.63 8.32 -3.35
N ARG A 149 19.41 7.01 -3.26
CA ARG A 149 20.41 6.03 -2.80
C ARG A 149 21.66 6.04 -3.69
N ASP A 150 21.48 6.05 -5.01
CA ASP A 150 22.60 6.12 -5.96
C ASP A 150 23.37 7.44 -5.84
N SER A 151 22.64 8.55 -5.64
CA SER A 151 23.24 9.88 -5.43
C SER A 151 24.03 9.95 -4.11
N GLU A 152 23.58 9.28 -3.05
CA GLU A 152 24.32 9.17 -1.79
C GLU A 152 25.59 8.34 -1.95
N VAL A 153 25.53 7.22 -2.68
CA VAL A 153 26.69 6.40 -2.99
C VAL A 153 27.73 7.20 -3.80
N LEU A 154 27.30 7.92 -4.84
CA LEU A 154 28.17 8.77 -5.65
C LEU A 154 28.79 9.91 -4.83
N ARG A 155 28.02 10.55 -3.94
CA ARG A 155 28.55 11.56 -3.01
C ARG A 155 29.60 10.97 -2.07
N GLY A 156 29.33 9.80 -1.50
CA GLY A 156 30.28 9.08 -0.65
C GLY A 156 31.58 8.69 -1.38
N GLN A 157 31.48 8.28 -2.65
CA GLN A 157 32.64 7.98 -3.49
C GLN A 157 33.44 9.23 -3.85
N CYS A 158 32.77 10.33 -4.21
CA CYS A 158 33.42 11.61 -4.53
C CYS A 158 34.15 12.19 -3.31
N LEU A 159 33.58 12.07 -2.11
CA LEU A 159 34.24 12.43 -0.85
C LEU A 159 35.45 11.54 -0.54
N LYS A 160 35.43 10.24 -0.88
CA LYS A 160 36.59 9.35 -0.74
C LYS A 160 37.73 9.62 -1.73
N LEU A 161 37.42 10.23 -2.88
CA LEU A 161 38.41 10.60 -3.90
C LEU A 161 39.11 11.94 -3.61
N ARG A 162 38.50 12.84 -2.84
CA ARG A 162 39.09 14.16 -2.49
C ARG A 162 40.40 14.07 -1.69
N PRO A 163 40.58 13.20 -0.67
CA PRO A 163 41.86 13.08 0.03
C PRO A 163 42.98 12.49 -0.85
N ARG A 164 42.65 11.73 -1.89
CA ARG A 164 43.64 11.08 -2.76
C ARG A 164 44.23 12.03 -3.81
N LEU A 165 43.51 13.09 -4.18
CA LEU A 165 44.00 14.09 -5.11
C LEU A 165 44.79 15.21 -4.41
N LEU A 166 44.46 15.56 -3.16
CA LEU A 166 45.24 16.52 -2.38
C LEU A 166 46.57 15.94 -1.84
N GLY A 167 46.66 14.61 -1.67
CA GLY A 167 47.90 13.93 -1.28
C GLY A 167 48.93 13.70 -2.40
N ARG A 168 48.60 14.02 -3.67
CA ARG A 168 49.57 13.95 -4.79
C ARG A 168 50.15 15.30 -5.20
N TYR A 169 49.50 16.42 -4.88
CA TYR A 169 50.02 17.75 -5.21
C TYR A 169 51.01 18.31 -4.18
N PHE A 170 51.18 17.67 -3.01
CA PHE A 170 52.14 18.10 -1.98
C PHE A 170 53.43 17.28 -1.94
N SER A 171 53.58 16.27 -2.81
CA SER A 171 54.81 15.43 -2.86
C SER A 171 55.84 15.90 -3.89
N ASP A 172 55.46 16.79 -4.82
CA ASP A 172 56.33 17.25 -5.92
C ASP A 172 56.92 18.66 -5.70
N LEU A 173 56.75 19.26 -4.51
CA LEU A 173 57.33 20.57 -4.13
C LEU A 173 58.38 20.48 -3.01
N GLY A 174 58.90 19.29 -2.76
CA GLY A 174 59.89 19.06 -1.71
C GLY A 174 61.00 18.10 -2.14
N ASN A 175 61.81 18.51 -3.11
CA ASN A 175 63.20 18.08 -3.20
C ASN A 175 64.03 19.24 -3.77
N VAL A 176 64.84 19.80 -2.87
CA VAL A 176 65.97 20.70 -3.15
C VAL A 176 67.05 19.92 -3.89
#